data_AF-A0A7W7CWT9-F1
#
_entry.id   AF-A0A7W7CWT9-F1
#
_cell.length_a   1.000
_cell.length_b   1.000
_cell.length_c   1.000
_cell.angle_alpha   90.00
_cell.angle_beta   90.00
_cell.angle_gamma   90.00
#
_symmetry.space_group_name_H-M   'P 1'
#
loop_
_entity.id
_entity.type
_entity.pdbx_description
1 polymer ?
#
loop_
_entity_poly.entity_id
_entity_poly.type
_entity_poly.pdbx_seq_one_letter_code
_entity_poly.pdbx_strand_id
1 'polypeptide(L)'
;MPASPEPKTAAAPEPDTPATPEPEAAAATEPATPPATEPKKQAAPEPEAAATPEPEAAATPEPEAAATPEPEAAATPEPEAAATPEPEAAATPEPVRATPGADRRSNGPIPKTRAGRLVARVDQAAGGYAADLALYGFSAAFALVTALSSTLLPHRAWGSIAAWAYADAFLLALLQLLGFRLVRDRLEATSRAWRLVRLLVGNGARATLTWVTWAGAALLPLVVQAVQRADGRTDRAQEEVLVVERMGDRLLNDGTPYLSRDAIAALPADERLMGYSPYQPGMSIFGLPRAWAGDAWWTDARIWFALFTVFILITATMLLRPRTGKLTTTARWRSFATVRALQAVTVVPVCALTLATGGDDIPVLALCLLALAFAATGRYGWAGLAVGAAAACKLFALPVVAVLAVLAMAVARSGRLVPGALGLPVLVLVPPFQVDQDAFLENVIRFPLGHGLVTSPAQSPFPGYLIAQSVPGGRFVALGLLVAVAAVITVRMFWSPPRDASTAASICGWGLLAAIMLMPTTRFGYLLYPIAFLVWAAALRPALRKHTATSSPLDDTALYRL
;
A
#
# COMPACT_ATOMS: atom_id res chain seq x y z
N MET A 1 39.67 -58.57 -49.35
CA MET A 1 38.79 -59.14 -50.39
C MET A 1 39.33 -60.52 -50.76
N PRO A 2 38.50 -61.52 -51.09
CA PRO A 2 37.04 -61.58 -51.03
C PRO A 2 36.53 -62.73 -50.14
N ALA A 3 35.34 -62.53 -49.58
CA ALA A 3 34.46 -63.59 -49.07
C ALA A 3 33.44 -63.91 -50.15
N SER A 4 33.15 -65.19 -50.36
CA SER A 4 32.02 -65.70 -51.12
C SER A 4 31.85 -67.20 -50.81
N PRO A 5 30.67 -67.79 -51.02
CA PRO A 5 29.55 -67.78 -50.06
C PRO A 5 29.13 -69.23 -49.75
N GLU A 6 28.07 -69.46 -48.97
CA GLU A 6 27.03 -70.48 -49.24
C GLU A 6 25.93 -70.51 -48.13
N PRO A 7 24.73 -71.06 -48.40
CA PRO A 7 23.45 -70.57 -47.88
C PRO A 7 22.64 -71.59 -47.04
N LYS A 8 21.49 -71.13 -46.50
CA LYS A 8 20.22 -71.82 -46.12
C LYS A 8 20.33 -73.21 -45.43
N THR A 9 19.63 -73.48 -44.32
CA THR A 9 18.21 -73.92 -44.31
C THR A 9 17.72 -74.10 -42.85
N ALA A 10 16.41 -73.99 -42.64
CA ALA A 10 15.69 -74.05 -41.37
C ALA A 10 15.29 -75.47 -40.89
N ALA A 11 15.18 -75.59 -39.55
CA ALA A 11 14.25 -76.36 -38.69
C ALA A 11 13.93 -77.85 -38.93
N ALA A 12 14.07 -78.66 -37.86
CA ALA A 12 13.03 -79.39 -37.10
C ALA A 12 13.69 -80.35 -36.04
N PRO A 13 12.95 -81.15 -35.23
CA PRO A 13 12.40 -80.81 -33.90
C PRO A 13 12.73 -81.86 -32.79
N GLU A 14 12.47 -81.62 -31.50
CA GLU A 14 12.44 -82.67 -30.44
C GLU A 14 11.51 -82.30 -29.23
N PRO A 15 11.02 -83.28 -28.42
CA PRO A 15 9.58 -83.49 -28.15
C PRO A 15 9.07 -83.26 -26.69
N ASP A 16 7.73 -83.35 -26.55
CA ASP A 16 6.91 -83.31 -25.32
C ASP A 16 6.86 -84.63 -24.52
N THR A 17 6.71 -84.54 -23.18
CA THR A 17 6.01 -85.56 -22.35
C THR A 17 5.57 -84.98 -20.97
N PRO A 18 4.50 -85.51 -20.31
CA PRO A 18 3.54 -84.77 -19.48
C PRO A 18 3.63 -84.98 -17.95
N ALA A 19 2.74 -84.28 -17.22
CA ALA A 19 2.51 -84.27 -15.77
C ALA A 19 1.79 -85.53 -15.18
N THR A 20 1.78 -85.67 -13.83
CA THR A 20 0.68 -85.94 -12.83
C THR A 20 1.23 -86.70 -11.56
N PRO A 21 0.49 -86.95 -10.44
CA PRO A 21 0.45 -86.21 -9.15
C PRO A 21 0.82 -87.03 -7.88
N GLU A 22 0.75 -86.42 -6.67
CA GLU A 22 0.66 -87.11 -5.36
C GLU A 22 -0.37 -86.45 -4.40
N PRO A 23 -0.93 -87.16 -3.39
CA PRO A 23 -2.37 -87.17 -3.08
C PRO A 23 -2.84 -86.51 -1.76
N GLU A 24 -4.17 -86.44 -1.60
CA GLU A 24 -4.97 -85.89 -0.48
C GLU A 24 -5.00 -86.74 0.80
N ALA A 25 -5.11 -86.08 1.96
CA ALA A 25 -5.81 -86.57 3.15
C ALA A 25 -6.54 -85.42 3.86
N ALA A 26 -7.84 -85.60 4.10
CA ALA A 26 -8.73 -84.66 4.79
C ALA A 26 -8.93 -85.05 6.27
N ALA A 27 -9.03 -84.05 7.16
CA ALA A 27 -10.14 -83.85 8.11
C ALA A 27 -9.76 -83.02 9.36
N ALA A 28 -10.77 -82.24 9.80
CA ALA A 28 -11.01 -81.63 11.11
C ALA A 28 -10.54 -80.17 11.36
N THR A 29 -11.41 -79.48 12.07
CA THR A 29 -11.75 -78.05 12.06
C THR A 29 -11.29 -77.26 13.29
N GLU A 30 -11.08 -75.96 13.07
CA GLU A 30 -11.08 -74.80 14.00
C GLU A 30 -9.93 -74.64 15.04
N PRO A 31 -9.57 -73.40 15.47
CA PRO A 31 -10.17 -72.09 15.17
C PRO A 31 -9.21 -71.08 14.50
N ALA A 32 -9.79 -70.14 13.77
CA ALA A 32 -9.11 -68.95 13.27
C ALA A 32 -8.54 -68.13 14.45
N THR A 33 -7.21 -67.99 14.49
CA THR A 33 -6.58 -66.94 15.30
C THR A 33 -6.71 -65.64 14.50
N PRO A 34 -7.34 -64.58 15.02
CA PRO A 34 -7.62 -63.38 14.24
C PRO A 34 -6.30 -62.70 13.83
N PRO A 35 -6.23 -62.10 12.62
CA PRO A 35 -5.11 -61.24 12.28
C PRO A 35 -5.06 -60.08 13.27
N ALA A 36 -3.86 -59.82 13.79
CA ALA A 36 -3.58 -58.71 14.70
C ALA A 36 -4.07 -57.40 14.08
N THR A 37 -5.23 -56.92 14.53
CA THR A 37 -5.70 -55.58 14.24
C THR A 37 -4.80 -54.60 14.95
N GLU A 38 -4.12 -53.75 14.18
CA GLU A 38 -3.63 -52.48 14.68
C GLU A 38 -4.76 -51.82 15.48
N PRO A 39 -4.48 -51.28 16.69
CA PRO A 39 -5.53 -50.74 17.52
C PRO A 39 -6.13 -49.52 16.82
N LYS A 40 -7.37 -49.70 16.32
CA LYS A 40 -8.31 -48.60 16.15
C LYS A 40 -8.33 -47.85 17.48
N LYS A 41 -7.82 -46.63 17.52
CA LYS A 41 -8.21 -45.66 18.54
C LYS A 41 -9.70 -45.43 18.38
N GLN A 42 -10.51 -46.29 18.99
CA GLN A 42 -11.85 -45.92 19.40
C GLN A 42 -11.68 -44.77 20.38
N ALA A 43 -12.18 -43.61 19.98
CA ALA A 43 -12.51 -42.56 20.92
C ALA A 43 -13.35 -43.23 22.02
N ALA A 44 -12.82 -43.23 23.25
CA ALA A 44 -13.69 -43.32 24.41
C ALA A 44 -14.76 -42.24 24.24
N PRO A 45 -16.04 -42.51 24.52
CA PRO A 45 -17.01 -41.43 24.61
C PRO A 45 -16.47 -40.45 25.66
N GLU A 46 -16.26 -39.20 25.26
CA GLU A 46 -16.09 -38.15 26.25
C GLU A 46 -17.28 -38.24 27.21
N PRO A 47 -17.06 -38.18 28.53
CA PRO A 47 -18.15 -38.15 29.47
C PRO A 47 -19.06 -36.96 29.10
N GLU A 48 -20.37 -37.19 29.03
CA GLU A 48 -21.34 -36.09 29.04
C GLU A 48 -21.07 -35.25 30.30
N ALA A 49 -20.34 -34.16 30.12
CA ALA A 49 -20.29 -33.09 31.08
C ALA A 49 -21.69 -32.47 31.07
N ALA A 50 -22.50 -32.88 32.05
CA ALA A 50 -23.70 -32.15 32.42
C ALA A 50 -23.33 -30.65 32.51
N ALA A 51 -24.09 -29.83 31.78
CA ALA A 51 -23.96 -28.39 31.80
C ALA A 51 -23.89 -27.90 33.25
N THR A 52 -22.71 -27.44 33.67
CA THR A 52 -22.60 -26.63 34.86
C THR A 52 -22.99 -25.22 34.41
N PRO A 53 -24.10 -24.64 34.91
CA PRO A 53 -24.46 -23.28 34.54
C PRO A 53 -23.32 -22.34 34.96
N GLU A 54 -22.98 -21.39 34.08
CA GLU A 54 -22.15 -20.25 34.46
C GLU A 54 -22.76 -19.59 35.71
N PRO A 55 -21.96 -19.19 36.72
CA PRO A 55 -22.48 -18.40 37.81
C PRO A 55 -22.99 -17.06 37.24
N GLU A 56 -24.29 -16.83 37.36
CA GLU A 56 -24.88 -15.50 37.18
C GLU A 56 -24.11 -14.53 38.08
N ALA A 57 -23.37 -13.61 37.46
CA ALA A 57 -22.90 -12.43 38.16
C ALA A 57 -24.14 -11.60 38.51
N ALA A 58 -24.63 -11.78 39.73
CA ALA A 58 -25.65 -10.93 40.31
C ALA A 58 -25.21 -9.46 40.17
N ALA A 59 -26.07 -8.67 39.54
CA ALA A 59 -25.94 -7.24 39.46
C ALA A 59 -25.83 -6.67 40.89
N THR A 60 -24.68 -6.12 41.24
CA THR A 60 -24.57 -5.20 42.37
C THR A 60 -25.23 -3.89 41.92
N PRO A 61 -26.31 -3.42 42.57
CA PRO A 61 -26.91 -2.14 42.22
C PRO A 61 -25.92 -1.01 42.56
N GLU A 62 -25.63 -0.14 41.59
CA GLU A 62 -25.03 1.16 41.87
C GLU A 62 -26.02 1.97 42.75
N PRO A 63 -25.54 2.68 43.78
CA PRO A 63 -26.39 3.45 44.67
C PRO A 63 -27.01 4.65 43.94
N GLU A 64 -28.32 4.81 44.08
CA GLU A 64 -29.04 6.04 43.71
C GLU A 64 -28.47 7.23 44.47
N ALA A 65 -27.74 8.10 43.78
CA ALA A 65 -27.43 9.44 44.26
C ALA A 65 -28.62 10.35 43.93
N ALA A 66 -29.37 10.68 44.98
CA ALA A 66 -30.49 11.61 44.96
C ALA A 66 -30.13 12.95 44.29
N ALA A 67 -31.06 13.41 43.45
CA ALA A 67 -31.04 14.73 42.84
C ALA A 67 -30.94 15.82 43.93
N THR A 68 -29.92 16.67 43.81
CA THR A 68 -29.87 17.96 44.52
C THR A 68 -30.08 19.04 43.45
N PRO A 69 -31.09 19.92 43.57
CA PRO A 69 -31.40 20.90 42.55
C PRO A 69 -30.34 22.01 42.50
N GLU A 70 -29.86 22.34 41.30
CA GLU A 70 -29.14 23.59 41.06
C GLU A 70 -30.14 24.77 41.02
N PRO A 71 -29.80 25.92 41.59
CA PRO A 71 -30.73 27.05 41.74
C PRO A 71 -30.93 27.80 40.41
N GLU A 72 -32.21 28.09 40.10
CA GLU A 72 -32.62 29.05 39.08
C GLU A 72 -32.08 30.45 39.40
N ALA A 73 -31.20 30.97 38.56
CA ALA A 73 -30.84 32.39 38.53
C ALA A 73 -31.58 33.05 37.37
N ALA A 74 -32.42 34.00 37.74
CA ALA A 74 -33.40 34.69 36.92
C ALA A 74 -32.81 35.46 35.73
N ALA A 75 -33.56 35.44 34.63
CA ALA A 75 -33.41 36.35 33.51
C ALA A 75 -33.58 37.80 34.01
N THR A 76 -32.58 38.63 33.73
CA THR A 76 -32.68 40.09 33.83
C THR A 76 -32.52 40.66 32.41
N PRO A 77 -33.46 41.48 31.90
CA PRO A 77 -33.46 41.94 30.52
C PRO A 77 -32.36 42.98 30.25
N GLU A 78 -31.73 42.90 29.08
CA GLU A 78 -30.91 43.99 28.53
C GLU A 78 -31.79 45.19 28.17
N PRO A 79 -31.41 46.43 28.56
CA PRO A 79 -32.17 47.62 28.20
C PRO A 79 -31.85 48.08 26.77
N GLU A 80 -32.90 48.39 26.00
CA GLU A 80 -32.82 49.26 24.82
C GLU A 80 -32.45 50.69 25.24
N ALA A 81 -31.43 51.29 24.60
CA ALA A 81 -31.28 52.73 24.54
C ALA A 81 -30.53 53.19 23.29
N ALA A 82 -31.32 53.76 22.37
CA ALA A 82 -31.11 54.98 21.61
C ALA A 82 -29.79 55.20 20.82
N ALA A 83 -30.00 55.38 19.51
CA ALA A 83 -29.10 56.03 18.57
C ALA A 83 -28.77 57.47 18.97
N THR A 84 -27.53 57.90 18.69
CA THR A 84 -27.15 59.31 18.53
C THR A 84 -26.03 59.40 17.47
N PRO A 85 -26.06 60.35 16.51
CA PRO A 85 -25.20 60.33 15.33
C PRO A 85 -23.92 61.18 15.42
N GLU A 86 -22.95 60.81 14.56
CA GLU A 86 -21.92 61.62 13.85
C GLU A 86 -20.77 62.31 14.65
N PRO A 87 -19.55 62.50 14.07
CA PRO A 87 -19.35 63.18 12.78
C PRO A 87 -18.26 62.63 11.82
N GLU A 88 -18.40 63.02 10.55
CA GLU A 88 -17.36 63.05 9.52
C GLU A 88 -16.19 63.98 9.91
N ALA A 89 -14.95 63.53 9.72
CA ALA A 89 -13.81 64.42 9.58
C ALA A 89 -12.68 63.76 8.76
N ALA A 90 -12.55 64.28 7.54
CA ALA A 90 -11.35 64.57 6.73
C ALA A 90 -10.04 63.74 6.89
N ALA A 91 -9.54 63.38 5.71
CA ALA A 91 -8.23 62.79 5.46
C ALA A 91 -7.04 63.69 5.81
N THR A 92 -5.97 63.07 6.33
CA THR A 92 -4.59 63.56 6.20
C THR A 92 -3.62 62.36 6.15
N PRO A 93 -2.69 62.28 5.18
CA PRO A 93 -1.71 61.21 5.09
C PRO A 93 -0.44 61.57 5.90
N GLU A 94 0.17 60.59 6.56
CA GLU A 94 1.46 60.76 7.24
C GLU A 94 2.41 59.56 7.02
N PRO A 95 3.74 59.76 7.19
CA PRO A 95 4.72 59.54 6.13
C PRO A 95 5.45 58.18 6.20
N VAL A 96 5.94 57.74 5.03
CA VAL A 96 6.83 56.59 4.88
C VAL A 96 8.19 56.89 5.52
N ARG A 97 8.48 56.24 6.65
CA ARG A 97 9.82 56.21 7.24
C ARG A 97 10.57 54.98 6.75
N ALA A 98 11.60 55.20 5.93
CA ALA A 98 12.56 54.18 5.54
C ALA A 98 13.30 53.63 6.77
N THR A 99 13.38 52.30 6.90
CA THR A 99 14.33 51.62 7.80
C THR A 99 15.23 50.68 6.97
N PRO A 100 16.56 50.70 7.20
CA PRO A 100 17.51 49.88 6.45
C PRO A 100 17.68 48.49 7.08
N GLY A 101 17.78 47.47 6.21
CA GLY A 101 18.53 46.23 6.49
C GLY A 101 17.92 45.25 7.49
N ALA A 102 16.81 44.57 7.11
CA ALA A 102 16.44 43.30 7.72
C ALA A 102 16.72 42.17 6.72
N ASP A 103 17.67 41.32 7.09
CA ASP A 103 18.06 40.11 6.39
C ASP A 103 16.82 39.30 5.93
N ARG A 104 16.77 39.00 4.63
CA ARG A 104 15.66 38.27 4.00
C ARG A 104 15.56 36.87 4.62
N ARG A 105 14.71 36.73 5.65
CA ARG A 105 14.17 35.43 6.05
C ARG A 105 13.55 34.78 4.81
N SER A 106 14.10 33.62 4.47
CA SER A 106 13.75 32.78 3.35
C SER A 106 12.27 32.36 3.38
N ASN A 107 11.42 33.07 2.65
CA ASN A 107 10.04 32.63 2.40
C ASN A 107 10.04 31.58 1.29
N GLY A 108 10.25 30.31 1.66
CA GLY A 108 9.71 29.20 0.88
C GLY A 108 8.17 29.20 0.92
N PRO A 109 7.46 28.50 0.02
CA PRO A 109 6.00 28.51 -0.01
C PRO A 109 5.42 27.87 1.26
N ILE A 110 5.01 28.73 2.19
CA ILE A 110 4.44 28.39 3.49
C ILE A 110 3.07 27.71 3.26
N PRO A 111 2.78 26.56 3.88
CA PRO A 111 1.44 25.97 3.88
C PRO A 111 0.42 26.98 4.41
N LYS A 112 -0.70 27.20 3.68
CA LYS A 112 -1.69 28.21 4.04
C LYS A 112 -2.47 27.88 5.33
N THR A 113 -2.51 26.61 5.74
CA THR A 113 -3.25 26.14 6.94
C THR A 113 -2.35 26.08 8.18
N ARG A 114 -2.92 26.30 9.38
CA ARG A 114 -2.18 26.18 10.66
C ARG A 114 -1.59 24.76 10.85
N ALA A 115 -2.37 23.72 10.55
CA ALA A 115 -1.91 22.33 10.59
C ALA A 115 -0.75 22.06 9.62
N GLY A 116 -0.83 22.57 8.38
CA GLY A 116 0.25 22.43 7.40
C GLY A 116 1.55 23.10 7.85
N ARG A 117 1.47 24.24 8.53
CA ARG A 117 2.64 24.92 9.11
C ARG A 117 3.26 24.15 10.26
N LEU A 118 2.46 23.50 11.09
CA LEU A 118 2.95 22.67 12.20
C LEU A 118 3.68 21.43 11.68
N VAL A 119 3.08 20.71 10.73
CA VAL A 119 3.71 19.53 10.08
C VAL A 119 5.00 19.92 9.38
N ALA A 120 5.00 21.03 8.62
CA ALA A 120 6.21 21.51 7.96
C ALA A 120 7.30 21.94 8.96
N ARG A 121 6.93 22.50 10.11
CA ARG A 121 7.88 22.85 11.18
C ARG A 121 8.47 21.61 11.85
N VAL A 122 7.66 20.59 12.13
CA VAL A 122 8.11 19.33 12.72
C VAL A 122 9.01 18.56 11.75
N ASP A 123 8.61 18.47 10.47
CA ASP A 123 9.39 17.78 9.45
C ASP A 123 10.69 18.53 9.13
N GLN A 124 10.72 19.87 9.25
CA GLN A 124 11.94 20.66 9.09
C GLN A 124 12.76 20.82 10.39
N ALA A 125 12.22 20.39 11.53
CA ALA A 125 12.90 20.49 12.82
C ALA A 125 14.21 19.70 12.78
N ALA A 126 15.27 20.33 13.26
CA ALA A 126 16.63 19.78 13.22
C ALA A 126 17.02 19.21 11.84
N GLY A 127 16.63 19.84 10.74
CA GLY A 127 17.01 19.38 9.39
C GLY A 127 16.35 18.07 8.95
N GLY A 128 15.26 17.65 9.61
CA GLY A 128 14.49 16.43 9.35
C GLY A 128 14.96 15.17 10.06
N TYR A 129 16.09 15.24 10.77
CA TYR A 129 16.59 14.11 11.56
C TYR A 129 15.70 13.80 12.76
N ALA A 130 15.03 14.79 13.35
CA ALA A 130 14.09 14.54 14.45
C ALA A 130 12.90 13.69 13.99
N ALA A 131 12.37 13.97 12.80
CA ALA A 131 11.30 13.19 12.20
C ALA A 131 11.78 11.80 11.73
N ASP A 132 13.03 11.66 11.26
CA ASP A 132 13.62 10.34 10.96
C ASP A 132 13.76 9.49 12.24
N LEU A 133 14.25 10.10 13.32
CA LEU A 133 14.38 9.44 14.63
C LEU A 133 13.01 8.97 15.14
N ALA A 134 11.99 9.84 15.08
CA ALA A 134 10.63 9.48 15.46
C ALA A 134 10.07 8.35 14.58
N LEU A 135 10.30 8.42 13.26
CA LEU A 135 9.86 7.40 12.31
C LEU A 135 10.48 6.04 12.65
N TYR A 136 11.80 5.94 12.78
CA TYR A 136 12.46 4.66 13.05
C TYR A 136 12.17 4.14 14.45
N GLY A 137 12.08 5.02 15.46
CA GLY A 137 11.72 4.62 16.83
C GLY A 137 10.30 4.07 16.91
N PHE A 138 9.33 4.76 16.30
CA PHE A 138 7.96 4.26 16.18
C PHE A 138 7.89 2.95 15.40
N SER A 139 8.64 2.85 14.30
CA SER A 139 8.67 1.64 13.47
C SER A 139 9.27 0.43 14.20
N ALA A 140 10.30 0.65 15.02
CA ALA A 140 10.89 -0.39 15.87
C ALA A 140 9.88 -0.90 16.90
N ALA A 141 9.19 0.02 17.58
CA ALA A 141 8.13 -0.34 18.52
C ALA A 141 6.98 -1.08 17.83
N PHE A 142 6.51 -0.59 16.68
CA PHE A 142 5.48 -1.25 15.88
C PHE A 142 5.88 -2.66 15.48
N ALA A 143 7.11 -2.84 14.96
CA ALA A 143 7.60 -4.16 14.54
C ALA A 143 7.75 -5.12 15.72
N LEU A 144 8.23 -4.63 16.87
CA LEU A 144 8.32 -5.42 18.10
C LEU A 144 6.94 -5.87 18.61
N VAL A 145 5.98 -4.94 18.69
CA VAL A 145 4.59 -5.27 19.07
C VAL A 145 4.03 -6.30 18.09
N THR A 146 4.22 -6.10 16.78
CA THR A 146 3.77 -7.06 15.76
C THR A 146 4.39 -8.45 15.95
N ALA A 147 5.67 -8.53 16.30
CA ALA A 147 6.36 -9.79 16.58
C ALA A 147 5.74 -10.55 17.77
N LEU A 148 5.35 -9.79 18.81
CA LEU A 148 4.88 -10.32 20.09
C LEU A 148 3.37 -10.61 20.11
N SER A 149 2.55 -9.82 19.42
CA SER A 149 1.10 -9.83 19.59
C SER A 149 0.31 -10.23 18.34
N SER A 150 0.92 -10.26 17.15
CA SER A 150 0.15 -10.56 15.93
C SER A 150 -0.31 -12.02 15.92
N THR A 151 -1.55 -12.26 15.53
CA THR A 151 -2.08 -13.62 15.31
C THR A 151 -1.69 -14.17 13.92
N LEU A 152 -1.24 -13.31 13.01
CA LEU A 152 -0.82 -13.69 11.67
C LEU A 152 0.66 -14.12 11.68
N LEU A 153 0.91 -15.40 11.37
CA LEU A 153 2.26 -15.98 11.40
C LEU A 153 3.28 -15.25 10.50
N PRO A 154 2.95 -14.84 9.25
CA PRO A 154 3.87 -14.03 8.44
C PRO A 154 4.22 -12.69 9.09
N HIS A 155 3.28 -12.06 9.79
CA HIS A 155 3.49 -10.76 10.44
C HIS A 155 4.41 -10.88 11.64
N ARG A 156 4.23 -11.94 12.45
CA ARG A 156 5.15 -12.24 13.56
C ARG A 156 6.57 -12.49 13.07
N ALA A 157 6.71 -13.27 12.00
CA ALA A 157 7.99 -13.59 11.38
C ALA A 157 8.68 -12.35 10.80
N TRP A 158 7.91 -11.43 10.20
CA TRP A 158 8.43 -10.13 9.79
C TRP A 158 8.90 -9.29 10.98
N GLY A 159 8.07 -9.17 12.02
CA GLY A 159 8.35 -8.32 13.18
C GLY A 159 9.62 -8.71 13.93
N SER A 160 9.90 -10.02 14.04
CA SER A 160 11.09 -10.53 14.72
C SER A 160 12.41 -10.15 14.06
N ILE A 161 12.39 -9.85 12.75
CA ILE A 161 13.55 -9.37 11.99
C ILE A 161 13.53 -7.84 11.89
N ALA A 162 12.39 -7.26 11.50
CA ALA A 162 12.25 -5.85 11.22
C ALA A 162 12.47 -4.96 12.45
N ALA A 163 12.12 -5.44 13.66
CA ALA A 163 12.35 -4.70 14.90
C ALA A 163 13.82 -4.31 15.10
N TRP A 164 14.75 -5.21 14.79
CA TRP A 164 16.19 -4.96 14.87
C TRP A 164 16.66 -3.99 13.80
N ALA A 165 16.23 -4.17 12.54
CA ALA A 165 16.56 -3.26 11.45
C ALA A 165 16.11 -1.82 11.73
N TYR A 166 14.93 -1.64 12.33
CA TYR A 166 14.45 -0.32 12.75
C TYR A 166 15.15 0.22 13.99
N ALA A 167 15.50 -0.63 14.96
CA ALA A 167 16.27 -0.22 16.13
C ALA A 167 17.67 0.29 15.73
N ASP A 168 18.35 -0.42 14.83
CA ASP A 168 19.63 0.02 14.26
C ASP A 168 19.48 1.33 13.49
N ALA A 169 18.42 1.46 12.70
CA ALA A 169 18.12 2.71 11.98
C ALA A 169 17.85 3.88 12.92
N PHE A 170 17.17 3.64 14.05
CA PHE A 170 16.95 4.62 15.10
C PHE A 170 18.26 5.10 15.72
N LEU A 171 19.16 4.17 16.07
CA LEU A 171 20.49 4.51 16.61
C LEU A 171 21.32 5.30 15.60
N LEU A 172 21.33 4.89 14.32
CA LEU A 172 22.02 5.61 13.26
C LEU A 172 21.42 7.00 13.02
N ALA A 173 20.09 7.13 13.03
CA ALA A 173 19.42 8.44 12.91
C ALA A 173 19.72 9.35 14.11
N LEU A 174 19.88 8.79 15.31
CA LEU A 174 20.31 9.53 16.49
C LEU A 174 21.75 10.06 16.31
N LEU A 175 22.66 9.22 15.82
CA LEU A 175 24.02 9.64 15.48
C LEU A 175 24.04 10.74 14.40
N GLN A 176 23.20 10.61 13.36
CA GLN A 176 23.04 11.64 12.33
C GLN A 176 22.51 12.96 12.92
N LEU A 177 21.54 12.91 13.84
CA LEU A 177 21.00 14.08 14.54
C LEU A 177 22.06 14.77 15.40
N LEU A 178 22.83 14.00 16.18
CA LEU A 178 23.92 14.51 17.00
C LEU A 178 25.03 15.14 16.13
N GLY A 179 25.44 14.43 15.08
CA GLY A 179 26.40 14.93 14.09
C GLY A 179 25.92 16.21 13.41
N PHE A 180 24.63 16.31 13.06
CA PHE A 180 24.04 17.51 12.50
C PHE A 180 24.12 18.71 13.46
N ARG A 181 23.82 18.51 14.74
CA ARG A 181 23.95 19.58 15.76
C ARG A 181 25.40 20.03 15.90
N LEU A 182 26.34 19.09 15.96
CA LEU A 182 27.77 19.37 16.08
C LEU A 182 28.33 20.15 14.87
N VAL A 183 27.93 19.77 13.64
CA VAL A 183 28.39 20.44 12.41
C VAL A 183 27.72 21.80 12.21
N ARG A 184 26.45 21.95 12.58
CA ARG A 184 25.71 23.22 12.47
C ARG A 184 26.42 24.34 13.23
N ASP A 185 26.94 24.01 14.42
CA ASP A 185 27.54 24.99 15.32
C ASP A 185 29.03 25.25 14.99
N ARG A 186 29.65 24.50 14.04
CA ARG A 186 31.07 24.62 13.65
C ARG A 186 31.28 24.63 12.13
N LEU A 187 30.76 25.67 11.47
CA LEU A 187 30.78 25.83 10.01
C LEU A 187 32.19 25.89 9.38
N GLU A 188 33.23 26.29 10.13
CA GLU A 188 34.57 26.60 9.59
C GLU A 188 35.67 25.54 9.86
N ALA A 189 35.37 24.45 10.57
CA ALA A 189 36.42 23.49 10.97
C ALA A 189 36.84 22.54 9.82
N THR A 190 38.07 22.70 9.32
CA THR A 190 38.64 22.01 8.13
C THR A 190 39.32 20.66 8.40
N SER A 191 39.26 20.15 9.63
CA SER A 191 39.94 18.90 10.01
C SER A 191 39.40 17.68 9.24
N ARG A 192 40.22 16.63 9.07
CA ARG A 192 39.80 15.36 8.43
C ARG A 192 38.61 14.72 9.16
N ALA A 193 38.55 14.80 10.48
CA ALA A 193 37.45 14.26 11.28
C ALA A 193 36.11 14.94 10.95
N TRP A 194 36.09 16.27 10.81
CA TRP A 194 34.88 17.02 10.45
C TRP A 194 34.40 16.76 9.02
N ARG A 195 35.32 16.41 8.10
CA ARG A 195 34.95 15.94 6.75
C ARG A 195 34.22 14.59 6.78
N LEU A 196 34.65 13.65 7.62
CA LEU A 196 33.97 12.36 7.79
C LEU A 196 32.58 12.53 8.41
N VAL A 197 32.43 13.37 9.44
CA VAL A 197 31.12 13.68 10.03
C VAL A 197 30.18 14.32 9.01
N ARG A 198 30.69 15.18 8.12
CA ARG A 198 29.90 15.76 7.02
C ARG A 198 29.44 14.74 5.98
N LEU A 199 30.12 13.61 5.80
CA LEU A 199 29.65 12.52 4.93
C LEU A 199 28.49 11.74 5.56
N LEU A 200 28.47 11.66 6.88
CA LEU A 200 27.42 10.98 7.66
C LEU A 200 26.15 11.83 7.83
N VAL A 201 26.20 13.12 7.50
CA VAL A 201 25.10 14.07 7.66
C VAL A 201 24.72 14.64 6.30
N GLY A 202 23.45 14.54 5.94
CA GLY A 202 22.87 15.19 4.76
C GLY A 202 21.74 14.36 4.15
N ASN A 203 21.05 14.91 3.16
CA ASN A 203 19.99 14.18 2.47
C ASN A 203 20.50 12.91 1.76
N GLY A 204 21.76 12.89 1.32
CA GLY A 204 22.40 11.68 0.79
C GLY A 204 22.51 10.59 1.85
N ALA A 205 23.08 10.89 3.02
CA ALA A 205 23.20 9.94 4.13
C ALA A 205 21.82 9.47 4.65
N ARG A 206 20.82 10.36 4.71
CA ARG A 206 19.44 10.00 5.06
C ARG A 206 18.81 9.06 4.04
N ALA A 207 19.03 9.30 2.74
CA ALA A 207 18.56 8.41 1.67
C ALA A 207 19.25 7.05 1.74
N THR A 208 20.57 7.01 1.98
CA THR A 208 21.32 5.76 2.17
C THR A 208 20.78 4.99 3.36
N LEU A 209 20.58 5.66 4.51
CA LEU A 209 19.98 5.04 5.69
C LEU A 209 18.59 4.47 5.37
N THR A 210 17.75 5.23 4.66
CA THR A 210 16.42 4.76 4.22
C THR A 210 16.51 3.47 3.41
N TRP A 211 17.43 3.39 2.44
CA TRP A 211 17.61 2.17 1.62
C TRP A 211 18.13 0.99 2.43
N VAL A 212 19.11 1.21 3.32
CA VAL A 212 19.64 0.17 4.22
C VAL A 212 18.56 -0.34 5.16
N THR A 213 17.78 0.57 5.77
CA THR A 213 16.65 0.21 6.62
C THR A 213 15.58 -0.54 5.85
N TRP A 214 15.27 -0.15 4.62
CA TRP A 214 14.32 -0.88 3.77
C TRP A 214 14.84 -2.28 3.41
N ALA A 215 16.13 -2.42 3.12
CA ALA A 215 16.74 -3.73 2.89
C ALA A 215 16.61 -4.63 4.14
N GLY A 216 16.87 -4.09 5.34
CA GLY A 216 16.75 -4.86 6.59
C GLY A 216 15.32 -5.12 7.06
N ALA A 217 14.41 -4.16 6.89
CA ALA A 217 13.05 -4.21 7.43
C ALA A 217 12.00 -4.74 6.44
N ALA A 218 12.29 -4.75 5.13
CA ALA A 218 11.36 -5.27 4.13
C ALA A 218 11.97 -6.42 3.32
N LEU A 219 13.15 -6.24 2.71
CA LEU A 219 13.72 -7.26 1.82
C LEU A 219 14.25 -8.49 2.56
N LEU A 220 14.99 -8.30 3.65
CA LEU A 220 15.53 -9.39 4.45
C LEU A 220 14.41 -10.31 4.99
N PRO A 221 13.38 -9.81 5.70
CA PRO A 221 12.28 -10.66 6.16
C PRO A 221 11.47 -11.28 5.01
N LEU A 222 11.36 -10.61 3.86
CA LEU A 222 10.74 -11.18 2.67
C LEU A 222 11.54 -12.39 2.17
N VAL A 223 12.84 -12.24 1.93
CA VAL A 223 13.72 -13.31 1.43
C VAL A 223 13.77 -14.47 2.41
N VAL A 224 13.92 -14.19 3.71
CA VAL A 224 13.92 -15.23 4.75
C VAL A 224 12.60 -16.02 4.73
N GLN A 225 11.47 -15.33 4.62
CA GLN A 225 10.17 -16.00 4.52
C GLN A 225 9.99 -16.77 3.21
N ALA A 226 10.48 -16.25 2.08
CA ALA A 226 10.42 -16.92 0.79
C ALA A 226 11.28 -18.20 0.78
N VAL A 227 12.47 -18.17 1.39
CA VAL A 227 13.31 -19.36 1.61
C VAL A 227 12.61 -20.38 2.50
N GLN A 228 12.11 -19.95 3.66
CA GLN A 228 11.35 -20.84 4.56
C GLN A 228 10.13 -21.46 3.87
N ARG A 229 9.45 -20.71 3.01
CA ARG A 229 8.31 -21.21 2.23
C ARG A 229 8.71 -22.25 1.19
N ALA A 230 9.83 -22.03 0.50
CA ALA A 230 10.40 -23.00 -0.42
C ALA A 230 10.83 -24.30 0.29
N ASP A 231 11.27 -24.20 1.55
CA ASP A 231 11.63 -25.33 2.42
C ASP A 231 10.41 -25.99 3.13
N GLY A 232 9.18 -25.66 2.71
CA GLY A 232 7.96 -26.30 3.19
C GLY A 232 7.20 -25.59 4.33
N ARG A 233 7.67 -24.43 4.83
CA ARG A 233 6.90 -23.60 5.77
C ARG A 233 5.90 -22.72 5.03
N THR A 234 4.74 -23.29 4.68
CA THR A 234 3.70 -22.61 3.91
C THR A 234 3.07 -21.41 4.64
N ASP A 235 3.23 -21.31 5.97
CA ASP A 235 2.76 -20.20 6.82
C ASP A 235 3.49 -18.86 6.64
N ARG A 236 4.38 -18.75 5.64
CA ARG A 236 5.32 -17.62 5.44
C ARG A 236 4.92 -16.62 4.38
N ALA A 237 3.65 -16.64 3.98
CA ALA A 237 3.07 -15.68 3.06
C ALA A 237 1.61 -15.43 3.45
N GLN A 238 1.08 -14.26 3.11
CA GLN A 238 -0.35 -14.03 3.18
C GLN A 238 -1.05 -14.59 1.94
N GLU A 239 -2.38 -14.70 2.03
CA GLU A 239 -3.25 -15.23 0.99
C GLU A 239 -3.06 -14.53 -0.37
N GLU A 240 -2.79 -13.22 -0.37
CA GLU A 240 -2.60 -12.42 -1.59
C GLU A 240 -1.47 -12.97 -2.47
N VAL A 241 -0.39 -13.48 -1.86
CA VAL A 241 0.74 -14.07 -2.59
C VAL A 241 0.28 -15.34 -3.32
N LEU A 242 -0.42 -16.21 -2.61
CA LEU A 242 -0.91 -17.48 -3.14
C LEU A 242 -1.95 -17.26 -4.25
N VAL A 243 -2.83 -16.27 -4.09
CA VAL A 243 -3.79 -15.88 -5.13
C VAL A 243 -3.06 -15.44 -6.39
N VAL A 244 -2.08 -14.54 -6.27
CA VAL A 244 -1.34 -14.05 -7.45
C VAL A 244 -0.53 -15.13 -8.14
N GLU A 245 0.07 -16.05 -7.38
CA GLU A 245 0.81 -17.20 -7.93
C GLU A 245 -0.11 -18.14 -8.70
N ARG A 246 -1.29 -18.46 -8.16
CA ARG A 246 -2.30 -19.25 -8.87
C ARG A 246 -2.86 -18.54 -10.09
N MET A 247 -3.03 -17.21 -10.02
CA MET A 247 -3.42 -16.42 -11.19
C MET A 247 -2.38 -16.54 -12.32
N GLY A 248 -1.09 -16.52 -11.98
CA GLY A 248 -0.01 -16.71 -12.94
C GLY A 248 0.00 -18.13 -13.54
N ASP A 249 -0.21 -19.14 -12.70
CA ASP A 249 -0.30 -20.54 -13.12
C ASP A 249 -1.45 -20.77 -14.10
N ARG A 250 -2.66 -20.34 -13.76
CA ARG A 250 -3.83 -20.46 -14.63
C ARG A 250 -3.69 -19.62 -15.90
N LEU A 251 -3.09 -18.43 -15.83
CA LEU A 251 -2.83 -17.65 -17.04
C LEU A 251 -1.90 -18.42 -18.00
N LEU A 252 -0.88 -19.09 -17.48
CA LEU A 252 0.08 -19.85 -18.27
C LEU A 252 -0.53 -21.13 -18.86
N ASN A 253 -1.33 -21.86 -18.08
CA ASN A 253 -1.84 -23.18 -18.45
C ASN A 253 -3.22 -23.15 -19.11
N ASP A 254 -4.10 -22.26 -18.66
CA ASP A 254 -5.52 -22.21 -19.06
C ASP A 254 -5.84 -20.97 -19.93
N GLY A 255 -4.90 -20.03 -20.08
CA GLY A 255 -5.10 -18.79 -20.84
C GLY A 255 -5.95 -17.73 -20.11
N THR A 256 -6.38 -18.00 -18.88
CA THR A 256 -7.14 -17.07 -18.03
C THR A 256 -6.66 -17.16 -16.58
N PRO A 257 -6.53 -16.05 -15.83
CA PRO A 257 -6.12 -16.11 -14.43
C PRO A 257 -7.27 -16.50 -13.47
N TYR A 258 -8.48 -16.76 -13.99
CA TYR A 258 -9.72 -16.87 -13.23
C TYR A 258 -10.32 -18.27 -13.26
N LEU A 259 -11.00 -18.66 -12.16
CA LEU A 259 -11.83 -19.87 -12.12
C LEU A 259 -13.31 -19.55 -12.33
N SER A 260 -14.03 -20.45 -13.01
CA SER A 260 -15.48 -20.38 -13.13
C SER A 260 -16.17 -20.61 -11.80
N ARG A 261 -17.44 -20.19 -11.71
CA ARG A 261 -18.26 -20.39 -10.50
C ARG A 261 -18.37 -21.86 -10.12
N ASP A 262 -18.55 -22.74 -11.11
CA ASP A 262 -18.69 -24.18 -10.89
C ASP A 262 -17.37 -24.81 -10.43
N ALA A 263 -16.24 -24.38 -11.00
CA ALA A 263 -14.92 -24.81 -10.55
C ALA A 263 -14.66 -24.40 -9.09
N ILE A 264 -15.07 -23.19 -8.69
CA ILE A 264 -14.98 -22.74 -7.29
C ILE A 264 -15.94 -23.53 -6.40
N ALA A 265 -17.17 -23.83 -6.86
CA ALA A 265 -18.14 -24.59 -6.09
C ALA A 265 -17.67 -26.04 -5.81
N ALA A 266 -16.90 -26.61 -6.73
CA ALA A 266 -16.30 -27.94 -6.61
C ALA A 266 -15.16 -28.02 -5.58
N LEU A 267 -14.56 -26.89 -5.19
CA LEU A 267 -13.55 -26.86 -4.14
C LEU A 267 -14.15 -27.17 -2.76
N PRO A 268 -13.36 -27.77 -1.84
CA PRO A 268 -13.69 -27.85 -0.43
C PRO A 268 -14.11 -26.49 0.14
N ALA A 269 -15.08 -26.47 1.05
CA ALA A 269 -15.73 -25.24 1.51
C ALA A 269 -14.74 -24.20 2.08
N ASP A 270 -13.69 -24.67 2.76
CA ASP A 270 -12.60 -23.89 3.33
C ASP A 270 -11.62 -23.33 2.28
N GLU A 271 -11.55 -23.93 1.10
CA GLU A 271 -10.68 -23.48 0.01
C GLU A 271 -11.36 -22.54 -1.00
N ARG A 272 -12.70 -22.47 -0.99
CA ARG A 272 -13.48 -21.67 -1.96
C ARG A 272 -13.06 -20.21 -2.03
N LEU A 273 -12.72 -19.60 -0.89
CA LEU A 273 -12.22 -18.23 -0.84
C LEU A 273 -10.94 -18.05 -1.65
N MET A 274 -10.04 -19.02 -1.55
CA MET A 274 -8.76 -19.03 -2.27
C MET A 274 -8.91 -19.43 -3.75
N GLY A 275 -10.12 -19.82 -4.17
CA GLY A 275 -10.48 -19.98 -5.58
C GLY A 275 -10.67 -18.63 -6.30
N TYR A 276 -11.13 -17.60 -5.57
CA TYR A 276 -11.38 -16.27 -6.10
C TYR A 276 -10.09 -15.48 -6.33
N SER A 277 -10.07 -14.69 -7.41
CA SER A 277 -8.96 -13.83 -7.81
C SER A 277 -9.45 -12.39 -8.02
N PRO A 278 -9.55 -11.57 -6.95
CA PRO A 278 -10.15 -10.23 -6.99
C PRO A 278 -9.20 -9.14 -7.56
N TYR A 279 -8.35 -9.51 -8.52
CA TYR A 279 -7.37 -8.64 -9.14
C TYR A 279 -7.62 -8.55 -10.65
N GLN A 280 -7.09 -7.49 -11.25
CA GLN A 280 -7.11 -7.34 -12.70
C GLN A 280 -5.99 -8.21 -13.31
N PRO A 281 -6.09 -8.60 -14.59
CA PRO A 281 -5.19 -9.60 -15.19
C PRO A 281 -3.71 -9.22 -15.11
N GLY A 282 -3.37 -7.93 -15.11
CA GLY A 282 -1.98 -7.47 -14.98
C GLY A 282 -1.29 -7.94 -13.68
N MET A 283 -2.04 -8.25 -12.62
CA MET A 283 -1.46 -8.77 -11.38
C MET A 283 -0.88 -10.18 -11.55
N SER A 284 -1.45 -10.99 -12.44
CA SER A 284 -1.01 -12.38 -12.68
C SER A 284 0.43 -12.48 -13.20
N ILE A 285 0.97 -11.41 -13.80
CA ILE A 285 2.35 -11.34 -14.30
C ILE A 285 3.36 -11.64 -13.19
N PHE A 286 3.06 -11.22 -11.96
CA PHE A 286 3.94 -11.45 -10.81
C PHE A 286 3.91 -12.90 -10.30
N GLY A 287 2.91 -13.70 -10.71
CA GLY A 287 2.84 -15.13 -10.42
C GLY A 287 3.52 -16.02 -11.48
N LEU A 288 3.77 -15.49 -12.68
CA LEU A 288 4.39 -16.25 -13.78
C LEU A 288 5.74 -16.90 -13.44
N PRO A 289 6.64 -16.27 -12.65
CA PRO A 289 7.90 -16.90 -12.29
C PRO A 289 7.72 -18.24 -11.57
N ARG A 290 6.71 -18.36 -10.68
CA ARG A 290 6.40 -19.61 -9.97
C ARG A 290 5.71 -20.62 -10.88
N ALA A 291 4.79 -20.15 -11.73
CA ALA A 291 4.15 -20.99 -12.74
C ALA A 291 5.17 -21.66 -13.68
N TRP A 292 6.19 -20.91 -14.10
CA TRP A 292 7.17 -21.39 -15.07
C TRP A 292 8.32 -22.21 -14.47
N ALA A 293 8.86 -21.81 -13.31
CA ALA A 293 10.07 -22.40 -12.74
C ALA A 293 9.81 -23.20 -11.44
N GLY A 294 8.55 -23.35 -11.03
CA GLY A 294 8.16 -24.12 -9.86
C GLY A 294 8.53 -23.45 -8.53
N ASP A 295 8.63 -24.28 -7.49
CA ASP A 295 8.76 -23.83 -6.10
C ASP A 295 10.22 -23.52 -5.75
N ALA A 296 10.63 -22.26 -5.92
CA ALA A 296 11.90 -21.75 -5.45
C ALA A 296 11.70 -20.42 -4.70
N TRP A 297 12.66 -20.06 -3.84
CA TRP A 297 12.56 -18.82 -3.06
C TRP A 297 12.50 -17.57 -3.95
N TRP A 298 13.16 -17.59 -5.11
CA TRP A 298 13.20 -16.47 -6.07
C TRP A 298 11.99 -16.42 -7.00
N THR A 299 11.19 -17.49 -7.07
CA THR A 299 9.94 -17.51 -7.85
C THR A 299 8.75 -16.99 -7.05
N ASP A 300 8.92 -16.76 -5.74
CA ASP A 300 7.91 -16.12 -4.88
C ASP A 300 7.48 -14.75 -5.44
N ALA A 301 6.18 -14.54 -5.60
CA ALA A 301 5.65 -13.31 -6.22
C ALA A 301 6.12 -12.03 -5.52
N ARG A 302 6.40 -12.08 -4.21
CA ARG A 302 6.89 -10.92 -3.44
C ARG A 302 8.27 -10.45 -3.88
N ILE A 303 9.14 -11.35 -4.34
CA ILE A 303 10.45 -10.98 -4.88
C ILE A 303 10.26 -10.09 -6.11
N TRP A 304 9.32 -10.45 -6.98
CA TRP A 304 9.02 -9.71 -8.20
C TRP A 304 8.27 -8.41 -7.92
N PHE A 305 7.36 -8.39 -6.94
CA PHE A 305 6.77 -7.14 -6.43
C PHE A 305 7.85 -6.17 -5.95
N ALA A 306 8.83 -6.66 -5.18
CA ALA A 306 9.91 -5.85 -4.62
C ALA A 306 10.84 -5.30 -5.71
N LEU A 307 11.31 -6.15 -6.63
CA LEU A 307 12.19 -5.74 -7.74
C LEU A 307 11.51 -4.70 -8.64
N PHE A 308 10.25 -4.95 -9.02
CA PHE A 308 9.47 -4.02 -9.81
C PHE A 308 9.27 -2.68 -9.08
N THR A 309 8.90 -2.73 -7.80
CA THR A 309 8.73 -1.53 -6.98
C THR A 309 10.01 -0.69 -6.93
N VAL A 310 11.17 -1.31 -6.70
CA VAL A 310 12.46 -0.60 -6.68
C VAL A 310 12.70 0.11 -8.00
N PHE A 311 12.54 -0.60 -9.11
CA PHE A 311 12.72 -0.04 -10.45
C PHE A 311 11.82 1.19 -10.68
N ILE A 312 10.54 1.08 -10.32
CA ILE A 312 9.56 2.15 -10.47
C ILE A 312 9.86 3.35 -9.57
N LEU A 313 10.20 3.12 -8.29
CA LEU A 313 10.52 4.19 -7.34
C LEU A 313 11.84 4.90 -7.69
N ILE A 314 12.87 4.17 -8.14
CA ILE A 314 14.10 4.78 -8.65
C ILE A 314 13.78 5.67 -9.85
N THR A 315 12.97 5.18 -10.79
CA THR A 315 12.54 5.97 -11.96
C THR A 315 11.79 7.22 -11.55
N ALA A 316 10.80 7.10 -10.65
CA ALA A 316 10.01 8.24 -10.17
C ALA A 316 10.86 9.28 -9.44
N THR A 317 11.77 8.84 -8.57
CA THR A 317 12.67 9.76 -7.86
C THR A 317 13.68 10.43 -8.79
N MET A 318 14.22 9.71 -9.79
CA MET A 318 15.11 10.28 -10.81
C MET A 318 14.39 11.34 -11.66
N LEU A 319 13.11 11.14 -11.99
CA LEU A 319 12.31 12.13 -12.73
C LEU A 319 12.12 13.43 -11.95
N LEU A 320 12.05 13.35 -10.61
CA LEU A 320 11.86 14.51 -9.73
C LEU A 320 13.17 15.22 -9.34
N ARG A 321 14.33 14.66 -9.69
CA ARG A 321 15.64 15.29 -9.40
C ARG A 321 15.77 16.65 -10.12
N PRO A 322 16.24 17.72 -9.45
CA PRO A 322 16.52 18.99 -10.09
C PRO A 322 17.54 18.83 -11.23
N ARG A 323 17.22 19.31 -12.45
CA ARG A 323 18.10 19.22 -13.63
C ARG A 323 19.28 20.21 -13.61
N THR A 324 19.26 21.22 -12.76
CA THR A 324 20.28 22.27 -12.73
C THR A 324 21.07 22.23 -11.43
N GLY A 325 22.39 22.03 -11.52
CA GLY A 325 23.32 22.01 -10.39
C GLY A 325 23.49 23.32 -9.62
N LYS A 326 22.74 24.38 -9.95
CA LYS A 326 22.69 25.60 -9.12
C LYS A 326 21.85 25.29 -7.87
N LEU A 327 22.52 25.34 -6.72
CA LEU A 327 21.96 25.08 -5.39
C LEU A 327 20.94 26.16 -4.99
N THR A 328 19.79 26.18 -5.67
CA THR A 328 18.67 27.03 -5.28
C THR A 328 18.01 26.47 -4.01
N THR A 329 17.42 27.35 -3.21
CA THR A 329 16.62 26.96 -2.04
C THR A 329 15.53 25.95 -2.40
N THR A 330 14.93 26.09 -3.58
CA THR A 330 13.94 25.16 -4.15
C THR A 330 14.52 23.78 -4.44
N ALA A 331 15.74 23.69 -4.97
CA ALA A 331 16.41 22.41 -5.22
C ALA A 331 16.70 21.66 -3.91
N ARG A 332 17.20 22.37 -2.89
CA ARG A 332 17.47 21.80 -1.56
C ARG A 332 16.21 21.26 -0.88
N TRP A 333 15.11 22.02 -0.96
CA TRP A 333 13.82 21.62 -0.42
C TRP A 333 13.24 20.40 -1.15
N ARG A 334 13.34 20.34 -2.48
CA ARG A 334 12.91 19.17 -3.25
C ARG A 334 13.70 17.93 -2.88
N SER A 335 15.03 18.00 -2.81
CA SER A 335 15.84 16.86 -2.37
C SER A 335 15.43 16.36 -0.99
N PHE A 336 15.09 17.26 -0.08
CA PHE A 336 14.57 16.91 1.24
C PHE A 336 13.22 16.19 1.15
N ALA A 337 12.27 16.76 0.40
CA ALA A 337 10.93 16.18 0.23
C ALA A 337 10.98 14.81 -0.48
N THR A 338 11.91 14.60 -1.41
CA THR A 338 12.10 13.31 -2.09
C THR A 338 12.59 12.22 -1.14
N VAL A 339 13.46 12.54 -0.16
CA VAL A 339 13.87 11.57 0.87
C VAL A 339 12.68 11.15 1.73
N ARG A 340 11.88 12.12 2.19
CA ARG A 340 10.68 11.82 2.97
C ARG A 340 9.65 11.02 2.17
N ALA A 341 9.47 11.36 0.89
CA ALA A 341 8.62 10.64 -0.04
C ALA A 341 9.09 9.18 -0.24
N LEU A 342 10.40 8.96 -0.34
CA LEU A 342 10.96 7.61 -0.38
C LEU A 342 10.68 6.86 0.91
N GLN A 343 10.93 7.47 2.06
CA GLN A 343 10.68 6.85 3.37
C GLN A 343 9.21 6.43 3.54
N ALA A 344 8.27 7.25 3.08
CA ALA A 344 6.83 6.98 3.20
C ALA A 344 6.38 5.70 2.48
N VAL A 345 7.05 5.32 1.40
CA VAL A 345 6.67 4.16 0.55
C VAL A 345 7.55 2.94 0.83
N THR A 346 8.64 3.11 1.59
CA THR A 346 9.62 2.05 1.84
C THR A 346 9.64 1.66 3.31
N VAL A 347 10.08 2.56 4.20
CA VAL A 347 10.41 2.25 5.60
C VAL A 347 9.28 2.57 6.57
N VAL A 348 8.18 3.20 6.15
CA VAL A 348 6.96 3.22 6.97
C VAL A 348 6.54 1.79 7.24
N PRO A 349 6.28 1.39 8.49
CA PRO A 349 6.20 -0.02 8.87
C PRO A 349 5.03 -0.73 8.18
N VAL A 350 3.94 -0.02 7.91
CA VAL A 350 2.82 -0.57 7.11
C VAL A 350 3.27 -0.94 5.70
N CYS A 351 4.11 -0.15 5.04
CA CYS A 351 4.64 -0.43 3.70
C CYS A 351 5.67 -1.56 3.71
N ALA A 352 6.57 -1.57 4.71
CA ALA A 352 7.60 -2.60 4.84
C ALA A 352 7.00 -3.97 5.16
N LEU A 353 6.03 -4.00 6.10
CA LEU A 353 5.27 -5.20 6.46
C LEU A 353 4.51 -5.73 5.25
N THR A 354 3.70 -4.89 4.59
CA THR A 354 2.88 -5.35 3.45
C THR A 354 3.76 -5.89 2.33
N LEU A 355 4.89 -5.24 2.00
CA LEU A 355 5.83 -5.78 1.01
C LEU A 355 6.37 -7.16 1.40
N ALA A 356 6.74 -7.34 2.68
CA ALA A 356 7.35 -8.59 3.13
C ALA A 356 6.37 -9.76 3.25
N THR A 357 5.10 -9.50 3.51
CA THR A 357 4.11 -10.55 3.82
C THR A 357 3.11 -10.82 2.70
N GLY A 358 2.71 -9.81 1.92
CA GLY A 358 1.73 -9.92 0.82
C GLY A 358 2.21 -9.28 -0.49
N GLY A 359 2.42 -7.97 -0.45
CA GLY A 359 3.20 -7.21 -1.44
C GLY A 359 2.45 -6.73 -2.68
N ASP A 360 1.21 -7.16 -2.90
CA ASP A 360 0.40 -6.85 -4.09
C ASP A 360 0.08 -5.35 -4.25
N ASP A 361 -0.11 -4.61 -3.15
CA ASP A 361 -0.44 -3.17 -3.18
C ASP A 361 0.75 -2.25 -3.53
N ILE A 362 1.96 -2.65 -3.15
CA ILE A 362 3.16 -1.82 -3.28
C ILE A 362 3.52 -1.51 -4.75
N PRO A 363 3.50 -2.47 -5.72
CA PRO A 363 3.75 -2.15 -7.12
C PRO A 363 2.65 -1.24 -7.71
N VAL A 364 1.39 -1.41 -7.30
CA VAL A 364 0.27 -0.57 -7.73
C VAL A 364 0.44 0.87 -7.23
N LEU A 365 0.78 1.04 -5.94
CA LEU A 365 1.10 2.33 -5.37
C LEU A 365 2.29 2.97 -6.09
N ALA A 366 3.37 2.22 -6.32
CA ALA A 366 4.56 2.73 -7.00
C ALA A 366 4.23 3.25 -8.41
N LEU A 367 3.40 2.54 -9.17
CA LEU A 367 2.91 2.98 -10.48
C LEU A 367 2.06 4.25 -10.39
N CYS A 368 1.16 4.35 -9.41
CA CYS A 368 0.39 5.58 -9.17
C CYS A 368 1.29 6.78 -8.88
N LEU A 369 2.34 6.59 -8.07
CA LEU A 369 3.32 7.63 -7.74
C LEU A 369 4.19 8.00 -8.94
N LEU A 370 4.58 7.03 -9.76
CA LEU A 370 5.27 7.27 -11.02
C LEU A 370 4.39 8.08 -11.99
N ALA A 371 3.10 7.77 -12.08
CA ALA A 371 2.15 8.53 -12.88
C ALA A 371 2.07 10.01 -12.43
N LEU A 372 2.01 10.24 -11.12
CA LEU A 372 2.07 11.59 -10.54
C LEU A 372 3.41 12.29 -10.83
N ALA A 373 4.54 11.58 -10.77
CA ALA A 373 5.85 12.13 -11.12
C ALA A 373 5.95 12.50 -12.62
N PHE A 374 5.39 11.68 -13.50
CA PHE A 374 5.27 12.02 -14.92
C PHE A 374 4.38 13.24 -15.15
N ALA A 375 3.23 13.32 -14.47
CA ALA A 375 2.35 14.49 -14.53
C ALA A 375 3.07 15.76 -14.02
N ALA A 376 3.81 15.68 -12.91
CA ALA A 376 4.59 16.78 -12.35
C ALA A 376 5.68 17.28 -13.31
N THR A 377 6.18 16.42 -14.20
CA THR A 377 7.19 16.74 -15.21
C THR A 377 6.59 17.05 -16.59
N GLY A 378 5.26 17.13 -16.71
CA GLY A 378 4.54 17.46 -17.94
C GLY A 378 4.44 16.32 -18.96
N ARG A 379 4.80 15.09 -18.58
CA ARG A 379 4.85 13.89 -19.44
C ARG A 379 3.54 13.09 -19.35
N TYR A 380 2.42 13.72 -19.72
CA TYR A 380 1.07 13.16 -19.54
C TYR A 380 0.80 11.82 -20.25
N GLY A 381 1.47 11.53 -21.38
CA GLY A 381 1.35 10.22 -22.04
C GLY A 381 1.88 9.07 -21.18
N TRP A 382 3.10 9.25 -20.66
CA TRP A 382 3.71 8.30 -19.73
C TRP A 382 2.98 8.23 -18.39
N ALA A 383 2.39 9.35 -17.94
CA ALA A 383 1.53 9.35 -16.76
C ALA A 383 0.28 8.46 -16.98
N GLY A 384 -0.33 8.56 -18.16
CA GLY A 384 -1.45 7.71 -18.57
C GLY A 384 -1.09 6.23 -18.58
N LEU A 385 0.02 5.87 -19.23
CA LEU A 385 0.50 4.48 -19.25
C LEU A 385 0.80 3.95 -17.84
N ALA A 386 1.43 4.75 -16.97
CA ALA A 386 1.76 4.32 -15.62
C ALA A 386 0.51 4.09 -14.74
N VAL A 387 -0.47 5.01 -14.76
CA VAL A 387 -1.71 4.82 -13.98
C VAL A 387 -2.62 3.75 -14.60
N GLY A 388 -2.59 3.61 -15.93
CA GLY A 388 -3.26 2.52 -16.65
C GLY A 388 -2.67 1.17 -16.28
N ALA A 389 -1.35 1.05 -16.15
CA ALA A 389 -0.71 -0.19 -15.69
C ALA A 389 -1.10 -0.50 -14.22
N ALA A 390 -1.21 0.52 -13.36
CA ALA A 390 -1.69 0.33 -12.00
C ALA A 390 -3.14 -0.21 -11.97
N ALA A 391 -4.02 0.39 -12.77
CA ALA A 391 -5.42 -0.03 -12.89
C ALA A 391 -5.57 -1.39 -13.60
N ALA A 392 -4.63 -1.77 -14.48
CA ALA A 392 -4.54 -3.10 -15.07
C ALA A 392 -4.13 -4.19 -14.08
N CYS A 393 -3.56 -3.83 -12.92
CA CYS A 393 -3.26 -4.76 -11.83
C CYS A 393 -4.36 -4.77 -10.76
N LYS A 394 -4.87 -3.60 -10.37
CA LYS A 394 -5.83 -3.48 -9.26
C LYS A 394 -6.79 -2.30 -9.46
N LEU A 395 -8.09 -2.56 -9.32
CA LEU A 395 -9.15 -1.54 -9.44
C LEU A 395 -9.02 -0.40 -8.41
N PHE A 396 -8.27 -0.64 -7.33
CA PHE A 396 -7.96 0.37 -6.32
C PHE A 396 -7.22 1.60 -6.90
N ALA A 397 -6.62 1.49 -8.09
CA ALA A 397 -6.02 2.62 -8.79
C ALA A 397 -7.02 3.53 -9.54
N LEU A 398 -8.29 3.12 -9.73
CA LEU A 398 -9.29 3.88 -10.48
C LEU A 398 -9.57 5.29 -9.92
N PRO A 399 -9.66 5.50 -8.59
CA PRO A 399 -9.77 6.85 -8.04
C PRO A 399 -8.59 7.76 -8.47
N VAL A 400 -7.38 7.20 -8.58
CA VAL A 400 -6.19 7.93 -9.04
C VAL A 400 -6.29 8.23 -10.54
N VAL A 401 -6.79 7.28 -11.34
CA VAL A 401 -7.09 7.49 -12.77
C VAL A 401 -8.05 8.67 -12.95
N ALA A 402 -9.15 8.71 -12.19
CA ALA A 402 -10.14 9.77 -12.24
C ALA A 402 -9.54 11.14 -11.91
N VAL A 403 -8.76 11.23 -10.83
CA VAL A 403 -8.10 12.49 -10.43
C VAL A 403 -7.08 12.95 -11.47
N LEU A 404 -6.28 12.04 -12.04
CA LEU A 404 -5.32 12.37 -13.09
C LEU A 404 -6.00 12.75 -14.41
N ALA A 405 -7.14 12.15 -14.74
CA ALA A 405 -7.95 12.54 -15.90
C ALA A 405 -8.48 13.96 -15.73
N VAL A 406 -9.00 14.32 -14.56
CA VAL A 406 -9.46 15.70 -14.27
C VAL A 406 -8.30 16.69 -14.30
N LEU A 407 -7.14 16.34 -13.72
CA LEU A 407 -5.92 17.15 -13.86
C LEU A 407 -5.56 17.35 -15.34
N ALA A 408 -5.56 16.29 -16.14
CA ALA A 408 -5.23 16.35 -17.56
C ALA A 408 -6.24 17.19 -18.36
N MET A 409 -7.53 17.13 -18.03
CA MET A 409 -8.55 18.00 -18.63
C MET A 409 -8.30 19.47 -18.25
N ALA A 410 -8.06 19.75 -16.97
CA ALA A 410 -7.83 21.11 -16.46
C ALA A 410 -6.60 21.80 -17.08
N VAL A 411 -5.63 21.03 -17.56
CA VAL A 411 -4.42 21.53 -18.23
C VAL A 411 -4.39 21.28 -19.75
N ALA A 412 -5.53 20.91 -20.35
CA ALA A 412 -5.69 20.62 -21.79
C ALA A 412 -4.70 19.56 -22.34
N ARG A 413 -4.49 18.48 -21.58
CA ARG A 413 -3.62 17.33 -21.91
C ARG A 413 -4.34 15.98 -21.85
N SER A 414 -5.67 15.96 -21.76
CA SER A 414 -6.48 14.73 -21.68
C SER A 414 -6.19 13.75 -22.82
N GLY A 415 -6.09 14.23 -24.06
CA GLY A 415 -5.79 13.38 -25.23
C GLY A 415 -4.44 12.65 -25.17
N ARG A 416 -3.52 13.05 -24.29
CA ARG A 416 -2.27 12.31 -24.06
C ARG A 416 -2.40 11.30 -22.93
N LEU A 417 -3.14 11.62 -21.87
CA LEU A 417 -3.22 10.79 -20.67
C LEU A 417 -4.27 9.68 -20.78
N VAL A 418 -5.47 10.04 -21.24
CA VAL A 418 -6.66 9.17 -21.20
C VAL A 418 -6.48 7.86 -21.99
N PRO A 419 -5.88 7.84 -23.19
CA PRO A 419 -5.70 6.60 -23.93
C PRO A 419 -4.91 5.53 -23.17
N GLY A 420 -3.82 5.92 -22.51
CA GLY A 420 -3.06 4.97 -21.67
C GLY A 420 -3.78 4.63 -20.37
N ALA A 421 -4.42 5.62 -19.74
CA ALA A 421 -5.05 5.46 -18.44
C ALA A 421 -6.29 4.56 -18.45
N LEU A 422 -7.07 4.58 -19.54
CA LEU A 422 -8.28 3.76 -19.70
C LEU A 422 -8.07 2.60 -20.67
N GLY A 423 -7.31 2.82 -21.75
CA GLY A 423 -7.11 1.82 -22.79
C GLY A 423 -6.33 0.61 -22.29
N LEU A 424 -5.28 0.81 -21.47
CA LEU A 424 -4.47 -0.30 -20.98
C LEU A 424 -5.25 -1.24 -20.02
N PRO A 425 -5.97 -0.75 -18.99
CA PRO A 425 -6.84 -1.61 -18.18
C PRO A 425 -7.89 -2.36 -18.99
N VAL A 426 -8.53 -1.71 -19.97
CA VAL A 426 -9.53 -2.38 -20.83
C VAL A 426 -8.87 -3.44 -21.70
N LEU A 427 -7.72 -3.14 -22.30
CA LEU A 427 -6.99 -4.06 -23.18
C LEU A 427 -6.63 -5.36 -22.46
N VAL A 428 -6.15 -5.30 -21.22
CA VAL A 428 -5.74 -6.51 -20.48
C VAL A 428 -6.91 -7.40 -20.08
N LEU A 429 -8.15 -6.86 -20.08
CA LEU A 429 -9.35 -7.64 -19.78
C LEU A 429 -9.85 -8.44 -20.99
N VAL A 430 -9.47 -8.04 -22.20
CA VAL A 430 -9.96 -8.69 -23.43
C VAL A 430 -9.56 -10.16 -23.50
N PRO A 431 -8.28 -10.58 -23.31
CA PRO A 431 -7.92 -11.98 -23.47
C PRO A 431 -8.63 -12.91 -22.47
N PRO A 432 -8.62 -12.66 -21.14
CA PRO A 432 -9.33 -13.52 -20.20
C PRO A 432 -10.84 -13.59 -20.47
N PHE A 433 -11.46 -12.47 -20.87
CA PHE A 433 -12.87 -12.45 -21.25
C PHE A 433 -13.16 -13.31 -22.48
N GLN A 434 -12.25 -13.36 -23.45
CA GLN A 434 -12.43 -14.18 -24.65
C GLN A 434 -12.19 -15.68 -24.39
N VAL A 435 -11.33 -16.01 -23.41
CA VAL A 435 -11.05 -17.40 -23.04
C VAL A 435 -12.19 -17.98 -22.20
N ASP A 436 -12.62 -17.28 -21.14
CA ASP A 436 -13.71 -17.73 -20.27
C ASP A 436 -14.48 -16.52 -19.70
N GLN A 437 -15.65 -16.25 -20.28
CA GLN A 437 -16.53 -15.14 -19.89
C GLN A 437 -17.12 -15.35 -18.49
N ASP A 438 -17.46 -16.58 -18.14
CA ASP A 438 -18.13 -16.87 -16.87
C ASP A 438 -17.14 -16.76 -15.71
N ALA A 439 -15.94 -17.29 -15.85
CA ALA A 439 -14.85 -17.11 -14.89
C ALA A 439 -14.48 -15.63 -14.73
N PHE A 440 -14.40 -14.88 -15.83
CA PHE A 440 -14.15 -13.45 -15.80
C PHE A 440 -15.22 -12.70 -15.01
N LEU A 441 -16.49 -12.87 -15.36
CA LEU A 441 -17.61 -12.15 -14.73
C LEU A 441 -17.73 -12.51 -13.25
N GLU A 442 -17.50 -13.77 -12.91
CA GLU A 442 -17.54 -14.27 -11.53
C GLU A 442 -16.48 -13.57 -10.65
N ASN A 443 -15.24 -13.48 -11.12
CA ASN A 443 -14.13 -12.94 -10.32
C ASN A 443 -14.01 -11.41 -10.36
N VAL A 444 -14.25 -10.80 -11.52
CA VAL A 444 -13.98 -9.37 -11.74
C VAL A 444 -15.19 -8.50 -11.38
N ILE A 445 -16.41 -9.03 -11.52
CA ILE A 445 -17.65 -8.28 -11.32
C ILE A 445 -18.43 -8.80 -10.11
N ARG A 446 -18.83 -10.09 -10.11
CA ARG A 446 -19.75 -10.62 -9.09
C ARG A 446 -19.10 -10.67 -7.71
N PHE A 447 -17.89 -11.21 -7.59
CA PHE A 447 -17.21 -11.34 -6.31
C PHE A 447 -16.95 -9.99 -5.61
N PRO A 448 -16.39 -8.95 -6.27
CA PRO A 448 -16.20 -7.63 -5.66
C PRO A 448 -17.51 -6.93 -5.26
N LEU A 449 -18.62 -7.21 -5.97
CA LEU A 449 -19.96 -6.72 -5.62
C LEU A 449 -20.62 -7.51 -4.48
N GLY A 450 -19.96 -8.52 -3.94
CA GLY A 450 -20.49 -9.36 -2.86
C GLY A 450 -21.47 -10.43 -3.32
N HIS A 451 -21.49 -10.75 -4.62
CA HIS A 451 -22.35 -11.77 -5.24
C HIS A 451 -21.62 -13.09 -5.52
N GLY A 452 -20.41 -13.27 -4.98
CA GLY A 452 -19.70 -14.56 -5.05
C GLY A 452 -20.28 -15.62 -4.11
N LEU A 453 -19.79 -16.85 -4.23
CA LEU A 453 -20.15 -17.99 -3.39
C LEU A 453 -19.70 -17.84 -1.93
N VAL A 454 -18.67 -17.04 -1.69
CA VAL A 454 -18.17 -16.70 -0.35
C VAL A 454 -17.93 -15.20 -0.25
N THR A 455 -17.89 -14.69 0.98
CA THR A 455 -17.66 -13.27 1.26
C THR A 455 -16.23 -13.02 1.75
N SER A 456 -15.73 -11.82 1.48
CA SER A 456 -14.39 -11.44 1.92
C SER A 456 -14.32 -11.31 3.45
N PRO A 457 -13.28 -11.87 4.10
CA PRO A 457 -13.07 -11.74 5.54
C PRO A 457 -12.50 -10.36 5.93
N ALA A 458 -12.28 -9.45 4.98
CA ALA A 458 -11.63 -8.16 5.22
C ALA A 458 -12.43 -7.28 6.21
N GLN A 459 -11.90 -7.16 7.42
CA GLN A 459 -12.46 -6.34 8.48
C GLN A 459 -11.34 -5.54 9.14
N SER A 460 -11.63 -4.28 9.43
CA SER A 460 -10.74 -3.41 10.20
C SER A 460 -11.63 -2.44 10.98
N PRO A 461 -11.27 -2.09 12.22
CA PRO A 461 -12.11 -1.31 13.13
C PRO A 461 -12.13 0.18 12.76
N PHE A 462 -12.42 0.49 11.50
CA PHE A 462 -12.60 1.84 11.01
C PHE A 462 -14.05 2.30 11.20
N PRO A 463 -14.30 3.62 11.19
CA PRO A 463 -15.64 4.17 11.43
C PRO A 463 -16.75 3.51 10.59
N GLY A 464 -16.51 3.25 9.30
CA GLY A 464 -17.47 2.59 8.41
C GLY A 464 -17.85 1.18 8.85
N TYR A 465 -16.87 0.40 9.29
CA TYR A 465 -17.11 -0.93 9.87
C TYR A 465 -17.89 -0.84 11.18
N LEU A 466 -17.48 0.07 12.07
CA LEU A 466 -18.15 0.27 13.37
C LEU A 466 -19.61 0.72 13.19
N ILE A 467 -19.87 1.67 12.29
CA ILE A 467 -21.24 2.09 11.93
C ILE A 467 -22.02 0.90 11.37
N ALA A 468 -21.41 0.12 10.48
CA ALA A 468 -22.05 -1.04 9.86
C ALA A 468 -22.45 -2.13 10.85
N GLN A 469 -21.73 -2.26 11.97
CA GLN A 469 -22.01 -3.26 13.01
C GLN A 469 -22.90 -2.74 14.14
N SER A 470 -22.78 -1.46 14.50
CA SER A 470 -23.38 -0.92 15.72
C SER A 470 -24.72 -0.20 15.51
N VAL A 471 -25.09 0.13 14.27
CA VAL A 471 -26.31 0.90 13.96
C VAL A 471 -27.31 0.02 13.19
N PRO A 472 -28.62 0.05 13.51
CA PRO A 472 -29.65 -0.59 12.68
C PRO A 472 -29.59 -0.08 11.24
N GLY A 473 -29.45 -0.99 10.27
CA GLY A 473 -29.23 -0.62 8.86
C GLY A 473 -27.87 0.07 8.59
N GLY A 474 -26.92 -0.04 9.52
CA GLY A 474 -25.65 0.68 9.50
C GLY A 474 -24.81 0.48 8.25
N ARG A 475 -24.90 -0.68 7.58
CA ARG A 475 -24.26 -0.91 6.27
C ARG A 475 -24.71 0.11 5.23
N PHE A 476 -26.02 0.38 5.15
CA PHE A 476 -26.57 1.38 4.23
C PHE A 476 -26.16 2.80 4.63
N VAL A 477 -26.08 3.08 5.93
CA VAL A 477 -25.60 4.37 6.45
C VAL A 477 -24.14 4.60 6.05
N ALA A 478 -23.26 3.62 6.30
CA ALA A 478 -21.84 3.70 5.95
C ALA A 478 -21.63 3.86 4.43
N LEU A 479 -22.38 3.09 3.62
CA LEU A 479 -22.37 3.22 2.16
C LEU A 479 -22.90 4.60 1.71
N GLY A 480 -23.98 5.10 2.31
CA GLY A 480 -24.53 6.42 2.04
C GLY A 480 -23.52 7.54 2.34
N LEU A 481 -22.81 7.45 3.48
CA LEU A 481 -21.73 8.38 3.82
C LEU A 481 -20.56 8.31 2.83
N LEU A 482 -20.18 7.11 2.41
CA LEU A 482 -19.14 6.92 1.40
C LEU A 482 -19.52 7.57 0.06
N VAL A 483 -20.77 7.39 -0.39
CA VAL A 483 -21.31 8.04 -1.59
C VAL A 483 -21.36 9.56 -1.42
N ALA A 484 -21.77 10.06 -0.27
CA ALA A 484 -21.79 11.50 0.01
C ALA A 484 -20.38 12.11 -0.06
N VAL A 485 -19.37 11.45 0.52
CA VAL A 485 -17.97 11.87 0.40
C VAL A 485 -17.50 11.86 -1.05
N ALA A 486 -17.81 10.80 -1.81
CA ALA A 486 -17.46 10.73 -3.23
C ALA A 486 -18.12 11.86 -4.04
N ALA A 487 -19.39 12.18 -3.76
CA ALA A 487 -20.10 13.29 -4.38
C ALA A 487 -19.46 14.64 -4.04
N VAL A 488 -19.14 14.89 -2.76
CA VAL A 488 -18.45 16.13 -2.33
C VAL A 488 -17.10 16.29 -3.01
N ILE A 489 -16.29 15.23 -3.10
CA ILE A 489 -15.00 15.27 -3.80
C ILE A 489 -15.21 15.57 -5.29
N THR A 490 -16.19 14.92 -5.92
CA THR A 490 -16.50 15.11 -7.34
C THR A 490 -16.95 16.54 -7.64
N VAL A 491 -17.90 17.08 -6.87
CA VAL A 491 -18.37 18.47 -7.00
C VAL A 491 -17.22 19.44 -6.76
N ARG A 492 -16.39 19.21 -5.73
CA ARG A 492 -15.20 20.02 -5.46
C ARG A 492 -14.22 19.99 -6.63
N MET A 493 -13.97 18.83 -7.24
CA MET A 493 -13.09 18.70 -8.40
C MET A 493 -13.67 19.36 -9.65
N PHE A 494 -14.99 19.37 -9.81
CA PHE A 494 -15.66 20.08 -10.89
C PHE A 494 -15.50 21.61 -10.73
N TRP A 495 -15.64 22.14 -9.52
CA TRP A 495 -15.59 23.59 -9.26
C TRP A 495 -14.16 24.12 -9.07
N SER A 496 -13.26 23.28 -8.59
CA SER A 496 -11.87 23.61 -8.28
C SER A 496 -10.96 22.46 -8.71
N PRO A 497 -10.81 22.25 -10.03
CA PRO A 497 -10.03 21.13 -10.55
C PRO A 497 -8.55 21.26 -10.16
N PRO A 498 -7.86 20.13 -9.89
CA PRO A 498 -6.43 20.14 -9.65
C PRO A 498 -5.68 20.70 -10.87
N ARG A 499 -4.77 21.64 -10.65
CA ARG A 499 -3.93 22.26 -11.70
C ARG A 499 -2.48 21.79 -11.69
N ASP A 500 -2.09 21.01 -10.67
CA ASP A 500 -0.77 20.41 -10.57
C ASP A 500 -0.84 19.03 -9.89
N ALA A 501 0.26 18.27 -10.05
CA ALA A 501 0.38 16.92 -9.52
C ALA A 501 0.40 16.85 -7.99
N SER A 502 0.82 17.92 -7.29
CA SER A 502 0.80 17.98 -5.83
C SER A 502 -0.63 18.05 -5.30
N THR A 503 -1.47 18.87 -5.94
CA THR A 503 -2.90 18.99 -5.62
C THR A 503 -3.63 17.70 -5.97
N ALA A 504 -3.34 17.10 -7.13
CA ALA A 504 -3.88 15.79 -7.49
C ALA A 504 -3.51 14.72 -6.46
N ALA A 505 -2.24 14.62 -6.07
CA ALA A 505 -1.80 13.69 -5.02
C ALA A 505 -2.53 13.94 -3.68
N SER A 506 -2.73 15.20 -3.29
CA SER A 506 -3.47 15.53 -2.06
C SER A 506 -4.94 15.10 -2.14
N ILE A 507 -5.59 15.26 -3.29
CA ILE A 507 -6.97 14.82 -3.51
C ILE A 507 -7.04 13.29 -3.45
N CYS A 508 -6.12 12.57 -4.12
CA CYS A 508 -6.03 11.11 -4.01
C CYS A 508 -5.84 10.68 -2.55
N GLY A 509 -4.94 11.35 -1.82
CA GLY A 509 -4.62 11.02 -0.44
C GLY A 509 -5.80 11.20 0.51
N TRP A 510 -6.41 12.39 0.54
CA TRP A 510 -7.57 12.64 1.40
C TRP A 510 -8.81 11.87 0.98
N GLY A 511 -9.03 11.73 -0.33
CA GLY A 511 -10.17 10.98 -0.88
C GLY A 511 -10.09 9.50 -0.53
N LEU A 512 -8.93 8.86 -0.74
CA LEU A 512 -8.74 7.46 -0.35
C LEU A 512 -8.76 7.27 1.16
N LEU A 513 -8.21 8.21 1.94
CA LEU A 513 -8.31 8.14 3.39
C LEU A 513 -9.77 8.13 3.84
N ALA A 514 -10.58 9.08 3.35
CA ALA A 514 -11.99 9.15 3.69
C ALA A 514 -12.76 7.90 3.23
N ALA A 515 -12.44 7.38 2.03
CA ALA A 515 -13.02 6.14 1.55
C ALA A 515 -12.67 4.94 2.44
N ILE A 516 -11.41 4.77 2.82
CA ILE A 516 -10.96 3.68 3.71
C ILE A 516 -11.60 3.81 5.09
N MET A 517 -11.75 5.02 5.63
CA MET A 517 -12.41 5.22 6.93
C MET A 517 -13.90 4.85 6.91
N LEU A 518 -14.59 4.98 5.77
CA LEU A 518 -16.03 4.78 5.66
C LEU A 518 -16.43 3.44 5.04
N MET A 519 -15.51 2.75 4.37
CA MET A 519 -15.79 1.46 3.73
C MET A 519 -16.08 0.40 4.80
N PRO A 520 -17.24 -0.29 4.77
CA PRO A 520 -17.60 -1.29 5.78
C PRO A 520 -16.65 -2.51 5.80
N THR A 521 -16.11 -2.87 4.64
CA THR A 521 -15.22 -4.02 4.45
C THR A 521 -13.91 -3.53 3.86
N THR A 522 -12.90 -3.37 4.70
CA THR A 522 -11.60 -2.83 4.29
C THR A 522 -10.48 -3.43 5.12
N ARG A 523 -9.26 -3.34 4.62
CA ARG A 523 -8.05 -3.82 5.28
C ARG A 523 -7.22 -2.65 5.78
N PHE A 524 -6.65 -2.79 6.97
CA PHE A 524 -5.73 -1.83 7.55
C PHE A 524 -4.55 -1.48 6.62
N GLY A 525 -4.05 -2.45 5.86
CA GLY A 525 -2.94 -2.27 4.91
C GLY A 525 -3.19 -1.17 3.87
N TYR A 526 -4.45 -0.89 3.51
CA TYR A 526 -4.77 0.14 2.51
C TYR A 526 -4.41 1.57 2.95
N LEU A 527 -4.14 1.81 4.24
CA LEU A 527 -3.65 3.09 4.74
C LEU A 527 -2.30 3.50 4.13
N LEU A 528 -1.55 2.58 3.53
CA LEU A 528 -0.32 2.91 2.79
C LEU A 528 -0.56 3.92 1.66
N TYR A 529 -1.69 3.84 0.97
CA TYR A 529 -2.00 4.72 -0.17
C TYR A 529 -2.18 6.19 0.25
N PRO A 530 -3.09 6.53 1.18
CA PRO A 530 -3.27 7.91 1.59
C PRO A 530 -2.00 8.51 2.22
N ILE A 531 -1.27 7.75 3.03
CA ILE A 531 0.00 8.19 3.62
C ILE A 531 1.00 8.55 2.51
N ALA A 532 1.21 7.65 1.56
CA ALA A 532 2.15 7.86 0.47
C ALA A 532 1.79 9.08 -0.38
N PHE A 533 0.53 9.21 -0.80
CA PHE A 533 0.09 10.34 -1.62
C PHE A 533 0.21 11.70 -0.91
N LEU A 534 -0.18 11.77 0.36
CA LEU A 534 -0.09 13.01 1.14
C LEU A 534 1.35 13.45 1.37
N VAL A 535 2.26 12.51 1.63
CA VAL A 535 3.69 12.82 1.78
C VAL A 535 4.32 13.20 0.43
N TRP A 536 4.01 12.46 -0.64
CA TRP A 536 4.52 12.75 -1.99
C TRP A 536 4.02 14.08 -2.55
N ALA A 537 2.86 14.57 -2.11
CA ALA A 537 2.35 15.88 -2.52
C ALA A 537 3.37 17.00 -2.30
N ALA A 538 4.25 16.91 -1.28
CA ALA A 538 5.34 17.85 -1.12
C ALA A 538 6.40 17.71 -2.23
N ALA A 539 6.89 16.50 -2.51
CA ALA A 539 7.90 16.26 -3.54
C ALA A 539 7.43 16.66 -4.96
N LEU A 540 6.12 16.60 -5.21
CA LEU A 540 5.48 16.90 -6.49
C LEU A 540 5.21 18.38 -6.75
N ARG A 541 5.50 19.28 -5.79
CA ARG A 541 5.21 20.70 -5.97
C ARG A 541 5.95 21.28 -7.19
N PRO A 542 5.29 22.14 -7.98
CA PRO A 542 5.97 22.88 -9.03
C PRO A 542 7.15 23.65 -8.45
N ALA A 543 8.32 23.57 -9.07
CA ALA A 543 9.36 24.55 -8.82
C ALA A 543 8.77 25.83 -9.37
N LEU A 544 8.68 26.86 -8.51
CA LEU A 544 8.27 28.20 -8.90
C LEU A 544 8.79 28.47 -10.31
N ARG A 545 7.89 28.39 -11.30
CA ARG A 545 8.22 28.93 -12.61
C ARG A 545 8.47 30.38 -12.28
N LYS A 546 9.67 30.88 -12.59
CA LYS A 546 9.85 32.32 -12.75
C LYS A 546 8.65 32.74 -13.58
N HIS A 547 7.87 33.69 -13.08
CA HIS A 547 6.92 34.40 -13.93
C HIS A 547 7.73 34.80 -15.16
N THR A 548 7.50 34.13 -16.28
CA THR A 548 7.93 34.65 -17.56
C THR A 548 7.22 35.99 -17.65
N ALA A 549 8.00 37.05 -17.66
CA ALA A 549 7.55 38.41 -17.86
C ALA A 549 6.86 38.50 -19.23
N THR A 550 5.59 38.11 -19.27
CA THR A 550 4.67 38.37 -20.39
C THR A 550 3.28 38.74 -19.88
N SER A 551 3.12 38.99 -18.58
CA SER A 551 2.05 39.87 -18.11
C SER A 551 2.57 41.29 -18.20
N SER A 552 2.04 42.06 -19.16
CA SER A 552 2.24 43.50 -19.24
C SER A 552 2.04 44.12 -17.85
N PRO A 553 2.91 45.05 -17.40
CA PRO A 553 2.59 45.85 -16.23
C PRO A 553 1.35 46.67 -16.57
N LEU A 554 0.28 46.49 -15.78
CA LEU A 554 -0.93 47.28 -15.85
C LEU A 554 -0.79 48.65 -15.16
N ASP A 555 0.44 49.07 -14.83
CA ASP A 555 0.74 50.36 -14.18
C ASP A 555 2.03 50.96 -14.77
N ASP A 556 2.06 51.18 -16.08
CA ASP A 556 3.06 52.06 -16.70
C ASP A 556 2.41 53.42 -16.97
N THR A 557 2.51 54.31 -15.98
CA THR A 557 2.04 55.71 -16.07
C THR A 557 2.93 56.58 -16.98
N ALA A 558 3.88 55.99 -17.70
CA ALA A 558 4.76 56.69 -18.63
C ALA A 558 4.11 57.06 -19.98
N LEU A 559 2.89 56.61 -20.27
CA LEU A 559 2.19 56.89 -21.55
C LEU A 559 1.25 58.13 -21.54
N TYR A 560 1.21 58.90 -20.46
CA TYR A 560 0.43 60.16 -20.37
C TYR A 560 1.29 61.42 -20.13
N ARG A 561 2.52 61.43 -20.64
CA ARG A 561 3.28 62.67 -20.80
C ARG A 561 3.88 62.73 -22.19
N LEU A 562 3.08 63.25 -23.12
CA LEU A 562 3.43 64.33 -24.05
C LEU A 562 2.23 64.61 -24.96
#